data_AF-A0A5B8VM00-F1
#
_entry.id   AF-A0A5B8VM00-F1
#
_cell.length_a   1.000
_cell.length_b   1.000
_cell.length_c   1.000
_cell.angle_alpha   90.00
_cell.angle_beta   90.00
_cell.angle_gamma   90.00
#
_symmetry.space_group_name_H-M   'P 1'
#
loop_
_entity.id
_entity.type
_entity.pdbx_description
1 polymer ?
#
loop_
_entity_poly.entity_id
_entity_poly.type
_entity_poly.pdbx_seq_one_letter_code
_entity_poly.pdbx_strand_id
1 'polypeptide(L)'
;MRTFVMGDIHGAFKAMKQCLQRSDFDIEKDCLIQLGDIVDGYEDVFECIETLLSIKNKVLIKGNHDDWFRSFLKRITIPLYGNMAEKGPCSPI
;
A
#
# COMPACT_ATOMS: atom_id res chain seq x y z
N MET A 1 23.86 7.79 -3.88
CA MET A 1 22.41 7.50 -3.85
C MET A 1 22.15 6.29 -4.72
N ARG A 2 21.88 5.13 -4.11
CA ARG A 2 21.49 3.91 -4.84
C ARG A 2 19.98 3.94 -5.07
N THR A 3 19.51 3.24 -6.10
CA THR A 3 18.07 3.10 -6.37
C THR A 3 17.70 1.63 -6.26
N PHE A 4 16.68 1.36 -5.45
CA PHE A 4 16.12 0.04 -5.24
C PHE A 4 14.70 0.00 -5.82
N VAL A 5 14.32 -1.16 -6.34
CA VAL A 5 12.96 -1.42 -6.80
C VAL A 5 12.38 -2.54 -5.96
N MET A 6 11.20 -2.31 -5.40
CA MET A 6 10.44 -3.30 -4.65
C MET A 6 9.18 -3.65 -5.44
N GLY A 7 8.83 -4.94 -5.45
CA GLY A 7 7.58 -5.41 -6.05
C GLY A 7 6.42 -5.36 -5.05
N ASP A 8 5.35 -6.07 -5.38
CA ASP A 8 4.11 -6.11 -4.62
C ASP A 8 4.36 -6.49 -3.14
N ILE A 9 3.69 -5.78 -2.23
CA ILE A 9 3.87 -5.99 -0.78
C ILE A 9 2.68 -6.72 -0.19
N HIS A 10 1.45 -6.38 -0.59
CA HIS A 10 0.23 -7.03 -0.15
C HIS A 10 0.11 -7.20 1.39
N GLY A 11 0.50 -6.16 2.14
CA GLY A 11 0.53 -6.19 3.61
C GLY A 11 1.58 -7.11 4.23
N ALA A 12 2.52 -7.68 3.47
CA ALA A 12 3.55 -8.60 3.98
C ALA A 12 4.71 -7.86 4.69
N PHE A 13 4.41 -7.16 5.79
CA PHE A 13 5.35 -6.29 6.50
C PHE A 13 6.67 -6.99 6.87
N LYS A 14 6.58 -8.23 7.38
CA LYS A 14 7.77 -9.01 7.75
C LYS A 14 8.69 -9.30 6.57
N ALA A 15 8.14 -9.51 5.37
CA ALA A 15 8.92 -9.75 4.15
C ALA A 15 9.57 -8.45 3.67
N MET A 16 8.79 -7.36 3.60
CA MET A 16 9.29 -6.03 3.24
C MET A 16 10.47 -5.61 4.14
N LYS A 17 10.34 -5.75 5.47
CA LYS A 17 11.40 -5.44 6.42
C LYS A 17 12.66 -6.27 6.20
N GLN A 18 12.51 -7.57 5.93
CA GLN A 18 13.66 -8.44 5.61
C GLN A 18 14.35 -8.03 4.31
N CYS A 19 13.60 -7.64 3.28
CA CYS A 19 14.17 -7.16 2.03
C CYS A 19 15.02 -5.91 2.26
N LEU A 20 14.48 -4.89 2.93
CA LEU A 20 15.20 -3.65 3.25
C LEU A 20 16.47 -3.90 4.08
N GLN A 21 16.37 -4.79 5.08
CA GLN A 21 17.51 -5.13 5.93
C GLN A 21 18.60 -5.88 5.14
N ARG A 22 18.24 -6.88 4.34
CA ARG A 22 19.19 -7.69 3.59
C ARG A 22 19.83 -6.95 2.43
N SER A 23 19.16 -5.92 1.91
CA SER A 23 19.71 -5.05 0.87
C SER A 23 20.58 -3.92 1.42
N ASP A 24 20.73 -3.81 2.75
CA ASP A 24 21.43 -2.70 3.41
C ASP A 24 20.90 -1.33 2.94
N PHE A 25 19.58 -1.19 2.90
CA PHE A 25 18.90 0.02 2.44
C PHE A 25 19.02 1.15 3.46
N ASP A 26 19.51 2.32 3.03
CA ASP A 26 19.60 3.52 3.88
C ASP A 26 18.42 4.46 3.60
N ILE A 27 17.50 4.59 4.56
CA ILE A 27 16.27 5.38 4.44
C ILE A 27 16.51 6.88 4.22
N GLU A 28 17.69 7.40 4.57
CA GLU A 28 18.07 8.81 4.43
C GLU A 28 18.80 9.10 3.12
N LYS A 29 19.50 8.11 2.56
CA LYS A 29 20.42 8.30 1.42
C LYS A 29 20.00 7.63 0.12
N ASP A 30 19.25 6.54 0.19
CA ASP A 30 18.85 5.76 -0.98
C ASP A 30 17.45 6.15 -1.46
N CYS A 31 17.13 5.75 -2.69
CA CYS A 31 15.82 5.92 -3.30
C CYS A 31 15.12 4.56 -3.42
N LEU A 32 13.87 4.48 -2.96
CA LEU A 32 13.01 3.32 -3.15
C LEU A 32 11.92 3.61 -4.20
N ILE A 33 11.85 2.80 -5.25
CA ILE A 33 10.72 2.76 -6.17
C ILE A 33 9.85 1.57 -5.77
N GLN A 34 8.64 1.86 -5.27
CA GLN A 34 7.64 0.83 -5.05
C GLN A 34 6.67 0.74 -6.24
N LEU A 35 6.46 -0.48 -6.74
CA LEU A 35 5.67 -0.74 -7.96
C LEU A 35 4.14 -0.73 -7.75
N GLY A 36 3.67 -0.82 -6.50
CA GLY A 36 2.25 -0.77 -6.16
C GLY A 36 1.79 -2.03 -5.41
N ASP A 37 0.49 -2.23 -5.32
CA ASP A 37 -0.14 -3.39 -4.65
C ASP A 37 0.41 -3.55 -3.22
N ILE A 38 0.28 -2.46 -2.47
CA ILE A 38 0.71 -2.37 -1.06
C ILE A 38 -0.36 -3.00 -0.16
N VAL A 39 -1.61 -2.81 -0.52
CA VAL A 39 -2.81 -3.26 0.21
C VAL A 39 -3.30 -4.62 -0.28
N ASP A 40 -4.27 -5.18 0.46
CA ASP A 40 -4.87 -6.50 0.28
C ASP A 40 -3.87 -7.65 0.49
N GLY A 41 -4.31 -8.81 1.00
CA GLY A 41 -3.45 -9.97 1.22
C GLY A 41 -3.24 -10.31 2.70
N TYR A 42 -2.33 -9.61 3.38
CA TYR A 42 -2.00 -9.81 4.80
C TYR A 42 -2.46 -8.65 5.69
N GLU A 43 -2.43 -8.85 7.01
CA GLU A 43 -3.04 -7.94 8.00
C GLU A 43 -2.21 -6.66 8.26
N ASP A 44 -0.89 -6.69 8.02
CA ASP A 44 0.05 -5.62 8.40
C ASP A 44 0.17 -4.49 7.36
N VAL A 45 -0.93 -4.13 6.69
CA VAL A 45 -0.95 -3.10 5.64
C VAL A 45 -0.57 -1.73 6.20
N PHE A 46 -1.00 -1.41 7.42
CA PHE A 46 -0.73 -0.13 8.06
C PHE A 46 0.78 0.08 8.27
N GLU A 47 1.47 -0.92 8.80
CA GLU A 47 2.91 -0.93 9.05
C GLU A 47 3.71 -0.82 7.75
N CYS A 48 3.22 -1.45 6.67
CA CYS A 48 3.80 -1.30 5.33
C CYS A 48 3.76 0.15 4.86
N ILE A 49 2.59 0.79 4.94
CA ILE A 49 2.39 2.18 4.52
C ILE A 49 3.24 3.13 5.38
N GLU A 50 3.20 3.01 6.71
CA GLU A 50 3.99 3.84 7.62
C GLU A 50 5.49 3.76 7.32
N THR A 51 5.99 2.55 7.06
CA THR A 51 7.41 2.36 6.70
C THR A 51 7.74 3.03 5.37
N LEU A 52 6.92 2.83 4.34
CA LEU A 52 7.12 3.48 3.04
C LEU A 52 7.07 5.00 3.18
N LEU A 53 6.18 5.55 3.99
CA LEU A 53 6.08 6.99 4.22
C LEU A 53 7.31 7.55 4.97
N SER A 54 7.94 6.76 5.84
CA SER A 54 9.16 7.17 6.55
C SER A 54 10.40 7.34 5.66
N ILE A 55 10.43 6.72 4.47
CA ILE A 55 11.58 6.77 3.55
C ILE A 55 11.68 8.16 2.91
N LYS A 56 12.86 8.78 2.97
CA LYS A 56 13.06 10.15 2.51
C LYS A 56 12.90 10.30 1.00
N ASN A 57 13.61 9.48 0.22
CA ASN A 57 13.54 9.49 -1.24
C ASN A 57 12.75 8.27 -1.72
N LYS A 58 11.55 8.50 -2.24
CA LYS A 58 10.65 7.41 -2.66
C LYS A 58 9.82 7.79 -3.88
N VAL A 59 9.53 6.80 -4.70
CA VAL A 59 8.53 6.84 -5.77
C VAL A 59 7.52 5.73 -5.48
N LEU A 60 6.27 6.10 -5.26
CA LEU A 60 5.19 5.16 -5.01
C LEU A 60 4.28 5.10 -6.23
N ILE A 61 4.35 3.99 -6.97
CA ILE A 61 3.44 3.71 -8.06
C ILE A 61 2.18 3.09 -7.45
N LYS A 62 1.02 3.48 -7.98
CA LYS A 62 -0.27 2.95 -7.53
C LYS A 62 -0.59 1.69 -8.32
N GLY A 63 -0.74 0.56 -7.62
CA GLY A 63 -1.18 -0.70 -8.20
C GLY A 63 -2.70 -0.78 -8.37
N ASN A 64 -3.20 -1.87 -8.95
CA ASN A 64 -4.64 -2.06 -9.14
C ASN A 64 -5.35 -2.35 -7.81
N HIS A 65 -4.71 -3.08 -6.89
CA HIS A 65 -5.28 -3.32 -5.56
C HIS A 65 -5.40 -2.02 -4.76
N ASP A 66 -4.40 -1.15 -4.84
CA ASP A 66 -4.45 0.17 -4.20
C ASP A 66 -5.62 1.01 -4.76
N ASP A 67 -5.88 0.93 -6.07
CA ASP A 67 -6.99 1.65 -6.71
C ASP A 67 -8.36 1.07 -6.33
N TRP A 68 -8.47 -0.25 -6.21
CA TRP A 68 -9.68 -0.90 -5.69
C TRP A 68 -9.96 -0.51 -4.25
N PHE A 69 -8.95 -0.55 -3.38
CA PHE A 69 -9.08 -0.11 -2.00
C PHE A 69 -9.49 1.37 -1.91
N ARG A 70 -8.87 2.25 -2.69
CA ARG A 70 -9.29 3.66 -2.81
C ARG A 70 -10.74 3.80 -3.27
N SER A 71 -11.17 2.99 -4.23
CA SER A 71 -12.55 3.01 -4.75
C SER A 71 -13.54 2.50 -3.70
N PHE A 72 -13.17 1.46 -2.95
CA PHE A 72 -13.92 0.97 -1.81
C PHE A 72 -14.05 2.06 -0.73
N LEU A 73 -12.94 2.67 -0.31
CA LEU A 73 -12.92 3.78 0.65
C LEU A 73 -13.85 4.91 0.21
N LYS A 74 -13.82 5.31 -1.06
CA LYS A 74 -14.74 6.34 -1.57
C LYS A 74 -16.21 5.90 -1.45
N ARG A 75 -16.53 4.65 -1.78
CA ARG A 75 -17.90 4.11 -1.65
C ARG A 75 -18.37 4.03 -0.20
N ILE A 76 -17.47 3.77 0.76
CA ILE A 76 -17.82 3.71 2.20
C ILE A 76 -17.64 5.04 2.95
N THR A 77 -16.98 6.03 2.36
CA THR A 77 -16.87 7.40 2.91
C THR A 77 -18.06 8.26 2.49
N ILE A 78 -18.60 8.02 1.28
CA ILE A 78 -19.82 8.68 0.79
C ILE A 78 -21.12 8.38 1.61
N PRO A 79 -21.32 7.27 2.35
CA PRO A 79 -22.50 7.05 3.19
C PRO A 79 -22.43 7.73 4.57
N LEU A 80 -21.28 8.28 5.00
CA LEU A 80 -21.17 8.91 6.32
C LEU A 80 -21.60 10.38 6.36
N TYR A 81 -21.71 11.04 5.21
CA TYR A 81 -22.17 12.43 5.10
C TYR A 81 -23.26 12.67 4.03
N GLY A 82 -23.66 11.63 3.29
CA GLY A 82 -24.70 11.72 2.28
C GLY A 82 -25.57 10.48 2.30
N ASN A 83 -26.88 10.70 2.36
CA ASN A 83 -27.94 9.70 2.34
C ASN A 83 -27.68 8.50 1.41
N MET A 84 -28.17 7.34 1.87
CA MET A 84 -28.56 6.17 1.07
C MET A 84 -27.48 5.16 0.71
N ALA A 85 -27.42 4.14 1.56
CA ALA A 85 -27.19 2.75 1.16
C ALA A 85 -28.17 2.33 0.05
N GLU A 86 -27.82 2.59 -1.21
CA GLU A 86 -28.40 1.87 -2.34
C GLU A 86 -27.31 1.10 -3.08
N LYS A 87 -27.23 -0.19 -2.71
CA LYS A 87 -26.73 -1.33 -3.48
C LYS A 87 -25.26 -1.28 -3.92
N GLY A 88 -24.38 -1.81 -3.06
CA GLY A 88 -23.09 -2.36 -3.49
C GLY A 88 -23.26 -3.72 -4.18
N PRO A 89 -22.48 -4.05 -5.23
CA PRO A 89 -22.62 -5.30 -5.99
C PRO A 89 -21.79 -6.40 -5.34
N CYS A 90 -22.21 -6.88 -4.17
CA CYS A 90 -21.72 -8.15 -3.64
C CYS A 90 -22.92 -8.91 -3.10
N SER A 91 -23.66 -9.55 -4.00
CA SER A 91 -24.48 -10.71 -3.66
C SER A 91 -23.51 -11.88 -3.41
N PRO A 92 -23.44 -12.46 -2.21
CA PRO A 92 -22.62 -13.64 -1.98
C PRO A 92 -23.18 -14.81 -2.81
N ILE A 93 -22.26 -15.58 -3.40
CA ILE A 93 -22.51 -16.93 -3.93
C ILE A 93 -22.71 -17.86 -2.74
#